data_AF-K9V3E6-F1
#
_entry.id   AF-K9V3E6-F1
#
_cell.length_a   1.000
_cell.length_b   1.000
_cell.length_c   1.000
_cell.angle_alpha   90.00
_cell.angle_beta   90.00
_cell.angle_gamma   90.00
#
_symmetry.space_group_name_H-M   'P 1'
#
loop_
_entity.id
_entity.type
_entity.pdbx_description
1 polymer ?
#
loop_
_entity_poly.entity_id
_entity_poly.type
_entity_poly.pdbx_seq_one_letter_code
_entity_poly.pdbx_strand_id
1 'polypeptide(L)' 'MIVNLTKDGWDVIYHRAHALLAAQLGGHWRRADFPVRFYKTIAAISHHDDLEKEWKGNNLTESGAPLDFTLRHLVTIKEV' A
#
# COMPACT_ATOMS: atom_id res chain seq x y z
N MET A 1 2.16 -1.18 -0.72
CA MET A 1 3.17 -1.19 0.37
C MET A 1 3.52 -2.62 0.81
N ILE A 2 4.62 -2.81 1.54
CA ILE A 2 4.93 -4.07 2.26
C ILE A 2 4.84 -3.78 3.76
N VAL A 3 4.15 -4.65 4.51
CA VAL A 3 3.91 -4.44 5.94
C VAL A 3 4.30 -5.68 6.72
N ASN A 4 5.21 -5.52 7.69
CA ASN A 4 5.60 -6.56 8.63
C ASN A 4 4.93 -6.31 9.99
N LEU A 5 4.38 -7.36 10.59
CA LEU A 5 3.90 -7.30 11.97
C LEU A 5 5.09 -7.38 12.93
N THR A 6 5.17 -6.47 13.90
CA THR A 6 6.15 -6.51 14.98
C THR A 6 5.44 -6.70 16.32
N LYS A 7 6.20 -6.87 17.41
CA LYS A 7 5.64 -7.03 18.75
C LYS A 7 4.80 -5.82 19.17
N ASP A 8 5.24 -4.62 18.80
CA ASP A 8 4.71 -3.36 19.30
C ASP A 8 3.98 -2.56 18.21
N GLY A 9 3.78 -3.14 17.01
CA GLY A 9 3.12 -2.47 15.91
C GLY A 9 3.43 -3.05 14.53
N TRP A 10 3.70 -2.17 13.56
CA TRP A 10 3.95 -2.52 12.18
C TRP A 10 5.19 -1.82 11.63
N ASP A 11 5.97 -2.54 10.83
CA ASP A 11 7.02 -1.95 10.01
C ASP A 11 6.51 -1.85 8.57
N VAL A 12 6.35 -0.61 8.09
CA VAL A 12 5.75 -0.30 6.79
C VAL A 12 6.85 0.15 5.84
N ILE A 13 7.12 -0.67 4.84
CA ILE A 13 8.10 -0.41 3.78
C ILE A 13 7.37 0.10 2.55
N TYR A 14 7.59 1.37 2.24
CA TYR A 14 7.15 1.97 0.98
C TYR A 14 8.17 1.68 -0.13
N HIS A 15 7.78 0.91 -1.13
CA HIS A 15 8.64 0.55 -2.25
C HIS A 15 7.82 0.48 -3.54
N ARG A 16 8.12 1.30 -4.54
CA ARG A 16 7.33 1.38 -5.80
C ARG A 16 7.11 0.02 -6.48
N ALA A 17 8.11 -0.85 -6.46
CA ALA A 17 8.01 -2.15 -7.13
C ALA A 17 7.14 -3.19 -6.39
N HIS A 18 6.55 -2.89 -5.24
CA HIS A 18 5.76 -3.89 -4.51
C HIS A 18 4.49 -4.29 -5.30
N ALA A 19 3.94 -3.41 -6.14
CA ALA A 19 2.82 -3.76 -7.03
C ALA A 19 3.23 -4.81 -8.07
N LEU A 20 4.45 -4.70 -8.60
CA LEU A 20 5.03 -5.71 -9.48
C LEU A 20 5.31 -7.02 -8.74
N LEU A 21 5.83 -6.95 -7.51
CA LEU A 21 6.02 -8.13 -6.65
C LEU A 21 4.68 -8.85 -6.39
N ALA A 22 3.63 -8.11 -6.05
CA ALA A 22 2.29 -8.66 -5.85
C ALA A 22 1.75 -9.31 -7.14
N ALA A 23 1.96 -8.66 -8.29
CA ALA A 23 1.56 -9.20 -9.59
C ALA A 23 2.33 -10.48 -9.94
N GLN A 24 3.63 -10.56 -9.62
CA GLN A 24 4.43 -11.77 -9.80
C GLN A 24 3.90 -12.93 -8.95
N LEU A 25 3.62 -12.68 -7.66
CA LEU A 25 3.01 -13.68 -6.77
C LEU A 25 1.66 -14.17 -7.29
N GLY A 26 0.79 -13.24 -7.73
CA GLY A 26 -0.48 -13.58 -8.36
C GLY A 26 -0.31 -14.33 -9.68
N GLY A 27 0.72 -14.01 -10.46
CA GLY A 27 1.04 -14.68 -11.72
C GLY A 27 1.44 -16.14 -11.56
N HIS A 28 1.98 -16.50 -10.38
CA HIS A 28 2.31 -17.87 -10.00
C HIS A 28 1.13 -18.65 -9.41
N TRP A 29 -0.09 -18.09 -9.39
CA TRP A 29 -1.28 -18.85 -9.01
C TRP A 29 -1.41 -20.10 -9.89
N ARG A 30 -1.82 -21.20 -9.28
CA ARG A 30 -2.12 -22.45 -10.00
C ARG A 30 -3.20 -22.21 -11.05
N ARG A 31 -2.90 -22.55 -12.31
CA ARG A 31 -3.82 -22.38 -13.45
C ARG A 31 -5.17 -23.05 -13.27
N ALA A 32 -5.21 -24.21 -12.60
CA ALA A 32 -6.46 -24.92 -12.32
C ALA A 32 -7.41 -24.15 -11.40
N ASP A 33 -6.87 -23.21 -10.60
CA ASP A 33 -7.60 -22.42 -9.61
C ASP A 33 -7.82 -20.97 -10.08
N PHE A 34 -7.62 -20.69 -11.37
CA PHE A 34 -7.77 -19.33 -11.89
C PHE A 34 -9.21 -18.85 -11.74
N PRO A 35 -9.44 -17.66 -11.15
CA PRO A 35 -10.74 -17.04 -11.19
C PRO A 35 -11.07 -16.63 -12.63
N VAL A 36 -12.37 -16.52 -12.95
CA VAL A 36 -12.90 -16.13 -14.27
C VAL A 36 -12.22 -14.86 -14.84
N ARG A 37 -11.79 -13.95 -13.96
CA ARG A 37 -11.20 -12.66 -14.32
C ARG A 37 -9.69 -12.59 -14.08
N PHE A 38 -8.98 -13.72 -14.04
CA PHE A 38 -7.56 -13.78 -13.67
C PHE A 38 -6.68 -12.68 -14.29
N TYR A 39 -6.69 -12.51 -15.61
CA TYR A 39 -5.85 -11.48 -16.25
C TYR A 39 -6.25 -10.05 -15.87
N LYS A 40 -7.54 -9.78 -15.64
CA LYS A 40 -8.00 -8.49 -15.12
C LYS A 40 -7.55 -8.31 -13.68
N THR A 41 -7.55 -9.38 -12.89
CA THR A 41 -7.03 -9.38 -11.52
C THR A 41 -5.53 -9.08 -11.50
N ILE A 42 -4.73 -9.75 -12.33
CA ILE A 42 -3.28 -9.48 -12.43
C ILE A 42 -3.02 -8.05 -12.89
N ALA A 43 -3.76 -7.56 -13.90
CA ALA A 43 -3.63 -6.18 -14.35
C ALA A 43 -4.00 -5.17 -13.25
N ALA A 44 -5.07 -5.42 -12.49
CA ALA A 44 -5.44 -4.57 -11.36
C ALA A 44 -4.34 -4.58 -10.28
N ILE A 45 -3.77 -5.76 -9.97
CA ILE A 45 -2.67 -5.89 -9.02
C ILE A 45 -1.42 -5.13 -9.51
N SER A 46 -1.06 -5.21 -10.79
CA SER A 46 0.18 -4.57 -11.27
C SER A 46 0.12 -3.05 -11.30
N HIS A 47 -1.09 -2.45 -11.32
CA HIS A 47 -1.29 -1.00 -11.45
C HIS A 47 -1.89 -0.34 -10.21
N HIS A 48 -2.14 -1.06 -9.11
CA HIS A 48 -2.88 -0.49 -7.98
C HIS A 48 -2.21 0.72 -7.33
N ASP A 49 -0.87 0.76 -7.36
CA ASP A 49 -0.06 1.87 -6.85
C ASP A 49 0.66 2.62 -8.00
N ASP A 50 0.20 2.45 -9.25
CA ASP A 50 0.71 3.24 -10.38
C ASP A 50 0.28 4.71 -10.22
N LEU A 51 1.18 5.62 -10.62
CA LEU A 51 1.04 7.07 -10.43
C LEU A 51 0.93 7.56 -8.96
N GLU A 52 1.22 6.71 -7.96
CA GLU A 52 1.25 7.16 -6.57
C GLU A 52 2.39 8.18 -6.39
N LYS A 53 2.09 9.30 -5.72
CA LYS A 53 3.09 10.30 -5.39
C LYS A 53 4.00 9.74 -4.30
N GLU A 54 5.31 10.00 -4.43
CA GLU A 54 6.26 9.74 -3.34
C GLU A 54 5.70 10.25 -2.02
N TRP A 55 5.69 9.39 -1.02
CA TRP A 55 5.28 9.76 0.32
C TRP A 55 6.15 10.89 0.84
N LYS A 56 5.51 11.91 1.41
CA LYS A 56 6.17 13.05 2.04
C LYS A 56 5.74 13.12 3.50
N GLY A 57 6.71 13.34 4.39
CA GLY A 57 6.49 13.45 5.82
C GLY A 57 6.27 12.10 6.51
N ASN A 58 6.21 12.12 7.85
CA ASN A 58 5.86 10.95 8.63
C ASN A 58 4.34 10.83 8.72
N ASN A 59 3.79 9.81 8.05
CA ASN A 59 2.34 9.56 7.98
C ASN A 59 1.93 8.37 8.85
N LEU A 60 2.83 7.89 9.71
CA LEU A 60 2.61 6.77 10.61
C LEU A 60 2.68 7.25 12.06
N THR A 61 1.88 6.60 12.90
CA THR A 61 2.03 6.62 14.36
C THR A 61 3.37 6.00 14.75
N GLU A 62 3.81 6.19 16.00
CA GLU A 62 5.02 5.51 16.51
C GLU A 62 4.91 3.99 16.42
N SER A 63 3.71 3.42 16.52
CA SER A 63 3.43 1.99 16.34
C SER A 63 3.27 1.57 14.86
N GLY A 64 3.51 2.46 13.89
CA GLY A 64 3.47 2.13 12.46
C GLY A 64 2.07 2.04 11.84
N ALA A 65 1.01 2.32 12.60
CA ALA A 65 -0.34 2.44 12.04
C ALA A 65 -0.47 3.76 11.26
N PRO A 66 -1.31 3.83 10.19
CA PRO A 66 -1.58 5.07 9.49
C PRO A 66 -2.07 6.17 10.45
N LEU A 67 -1.51 7.37 10.32
CA LEU A 67 -2.03 8.52 11.07
C LEU A 67 -3.44 8.82 10.60
N ASP A 68 -4.36 8.85 11.56
CA ASP A 68 -5.69 9.40 11.34
C ASP A 68 -5.55 10.89 10.99
N PHE A 69 -6.24 11.33 9.94
CA PHE A 69 -6.20 12.71 9.48
C PHE A 69 -6.72 13.70 10.54
N THR A 70 -7.55 13.25 11.48
CA THR A 70 -8.04 14.02 12.63
C THR A 70 -7.01 14.14 13.76
N LEU A 71 -6.03 13.23 13.82
CA LEU A 71 -4.94 13.28 14.80
C LEU A 71 -3.83 14.26 14.40
N ARG A 72 -3.85 14.78 13.17
CA ARG A 72 -2.99 15.90 12.76
C ARG A 72 -3.50 17.20 13.40
N HIS A 73 -3.14 17.43 14.66
CA HIS A 73 -3.09 18.81 15.16
C HIS A 73 -2.00 19.57 14.37
N LEU A 74 -2.35 20.76 13.85
CA LEU A 74 -1.53 21.72 13.08
C LEU A 74 -1.69 21.75 11.55
N VAL A 75 -2.91 21.59 11.02
CA VAL A 75 -3.22 22.25 9.73
C VAL A 75 -4.00 23.53 10.02
N THR A 76 -3.29 24.65 10.12
CA THR A 76 -3.92 25.97 10.08
C THR A 76 -4.51 26.13 8.68
N ILE A 77 -5.83 25.98 8.58
CA ILE A 77 -6.57 26.33 7.37
C ILE A 77 -6.47 27.86 7.26
N LYS A 78 -5.70 28.37 6.28
CA LYS A 78 -5.83 29.78 5.91
C LYS A 78 -7.14 29.89 5.13
N GLU A 79 -8.12 30.54 5.75
CA GLU A 79 -9.31 31.01 5.06
C GLU A 79 -8.87 31.90 3.88
N VAL A 80 -9.44 31.64 2.70
CA VAL A 80 -9.26 32.41 1.47
C VAL A 80 -10.41 33.39 1.35
#